data_AF-A0A1F9X520-F1
#
_entry.id   AF-A0A1F9X520-F1
#
_cell.length_a   1.000
_cell.length_b   1.000
_cell.length_c   1.000
_cell.angle_alpha   90.00
_cell.angle_beta   90.00
_cell.angle_gamma   90.00
#
_symmetry.space_group_name_H-M   'P 1'
#
loop_
_entity.id
_entity.type
_entity.pdbx_description
1 polymer ?
#
loop_
_entity_poly.entity_id
_entity_poly.type
_entity_poly.pdbx_seq_one_letter_code
_entity_poly.pdbx_strand_id
1 'polypeptide(L)'
;MPQLRQNIAVREWVIIATERAKRPKDFSDKKIVKKDLPSYLSECPFCMGNENIPSIDKYAVKDSFGWKVRVVPNKFPALIPEDTSNFKIME
;
A
#
# COMPACT_ATOMS: atom_id res chain seq x y z
N MET A 1 34.26 2.83 -4.93
CA MET A 1 34.35 3.00 -6.39
C MET A 1 32.96 2.84 -6.99
N PRO A 2 32.49 3.74 -7.87
CA PRO A 2 31.21 3.57 -8.56
C PRO A 2 31.30 2.41 -9.56
N GLN A 3 30.21 1.65 -9.70
CA GLN A 3 30.13 0.52 -10.64
C GLN A 3 28.75 0.47 -11.31
N LEU A 4 28.69 -0.12 -12.51
CA LEU A 4 27.45 -0.47 -13.18
C LEU A 4 27.11 -1.94 -12.90
N ARG A 5 25.84 -2.23 -12.60
CA ARG A 5 25.31 -3.60 -12.51
C ARG A 5 24.02 -3.69 -13.29
N GLN A 6 23.83 -4.77 -14.04
CA GLN A 6 22.55 -5.04 -14.70
C GLN A 6 21.63 -5.79 -13.74
N ASN A 7 20.40 -5.29 -13.59
CA ASN A 7 19.33 -6.04 -12.96
C ASN A 7 18.79 -7.06 -13.96
N ILE A 8 19.03 -8.35 -13.71
CA ILE A 8 18.62 -9.43 -14.63
C ILE A 8 17.10 -9.59 -14.74
N ALA A 9 16.33 -9.17 -13.73
CA ALA A 9 14.87 -9.34 -13.72
C ALA A 9 14.18 -8.38 -14.69
N VAL A 10 14.68 -7.14 -14.81
CA VAL A 10 14.12 -6.09 -15.68
C VAL A 10 15.05 -5.70 -16.84
N ARG A 11 16.25 -6.28 -16.90
CA ARG A 11 17.32 -6.02 -17.89
C ARG A 11 17.85 -4.58 -17.94
N GLU A 12 17.62 -3.80 -16.89
CA GLU A 12 18.08 -2.42 -16.77
C GLU A 12 19.46 -2.32 -16.11
N TRP A 13 20.22 -1.28 -16.45
CA TRP A 13 21.50 -0.98 -15.84
C TRP A 13 21.34 0.00 -14.68
N VAL A 14 21.97 -0.32 -13.55
CA VAL A 14 21.92 0.48 -12.31
C VAL A 14 23.33 0.92 -11.94
N ILE A 15 23.46 2.19 -11.55
CA ILE A 15 24.71 2.75 -11.01
C ILE A 15 24.71 2.55 -9.49
N ILE A 16 25.74 1.87 -8.98
CA ILE A 16 26.00 1.73 -7.55
C ILE A 16 27.16 2.65 -7.18
N ALA A 17 26.88 3.72 -6.42
CA ALA A 17 27.86 4.73 -6.02
C ALA A 17 27.62 5.20 -4.57
N THR A 18 28.07 4.41 -3.59
CA THR A 18 27.82 4.64 -2.15
C THR A 18 28.29 6.00 -1.65
N GLU A 19 29.39 6.54 -2.17
CA GLU A 19 29.94 7.85 -1.80
C GLU A 19 28.95 9.02 -2.03
N ARG A 20 27.97 8.86 -2.94
CA ARG A 20 26.94 9.88 -3.18
C ARG A 20 26.07 10.16 -1.95
N ALA A 21 25.97 9.21 -1.02
CA ALA A 21 25.20 9.37 0.21
C ALA A 21 25.80 10.43 1.17
N LYS A 22 27.10 10.74 1.04
CA LYS A 22 27.83 11.72 1.87
C LYS A 22 27.65 13.17 1.42
N ARG A 23 26.98 13.42 0.29
CA ARG A 23 26.75 14.78 -0.19
C ARG A 23 25.91 15.58 0.81
N PRO A 24 26.13 16.91 0.92
CA PRO A 24 25.27 17.79 1.71
C PRO A 24 23.79 17.59 1.34
N LYS A 25 22.93 17.65 2.34
CA LYS A 25 21.49 17.40 2.23
C LYS A 25 20.70 18.55 2.82
N ASP A 26 21.12 19.78 2.54
CA ASP A 26 20.60 21.00 3.18
C ASP A 26 19.07 21.18 3.00
N PHE A 27 18.50 20.49 2.01
CA PHE A 27 17.06 20.45 1.72
C PHE A 27 16.43 19.05 1.80
N SER A 28 17.11 18.03 2.34
CA SER A 28 16.44 16.74 2.51
C SER A 28 15.36 16.86 3.57
N ASP A 29 14.14 16.50 3.22
CA ASP A 29 13.02 16.42 4.15
C ASP A 29 13.47 15.73 5.43
N LYS A 30 13.26 16.43 6.56
CA LYS A 30 13.52 15.89 7.89
C LYS A 30 12.89 14.51 7.95
N LYS A 31 13.68 13.49 8.35
CA LYS A 31 13.19 12.14 8.62
C LYS A 31 11.81 12.26 9.23
N ILE A 32 10.79 11.80 8.51
CA ILE A 32 9.42 11.72 9.03
C ILE A 32 9.56 10.90 10.31
N VAL A 33 9.51 11.57 11.46
CA VAL A 33 9.45 10.91 12.74
C VAL A 33 8.20 10.06 12.62
N LYS A 34 8.36 8.74 12.65
CA LYS A 34 7.22 7.83 12.67
C LYS A 34 6.42 8.23 13.90
N LYS A 35 5.32 8.96 13.70
CA LYS A 35 4.37 9.22 14.76
C LYS A 35 3.82 7.86 15.15
N ASP A 36 3.76 7.59 16.45
CA ASP A 36 3.04 6.44 16.96
C ASP A 36 1.58 6.61 16.55
N LEU A 37 1.16 5.81 15.56
CA LEU A 37 -0.22 5.77 15.10
C LEU A 37 -1.02 4.93 16.10
N PRO A 38 -2.23 5.35 16.49
CA PRO A 38 -3.07 4.55 17.36
C PRO A 38 -3.46 3.24 16.64
N SER A 39 -3.74 2.21 17.43
CA SER A 39 -4.19 0.91 16.91
C SER A 39 -5.57 0.98 16.23
N TYR A 40 -6.34 2.02 16.53
CA TYR A 40 -7.68 2.23 16.01
C TYR A 40 -7.98 3.72 15.80
N LEU A 41 -8.69 4.03 14.73
CA LEU A 41 -9.25 5.35 14.43
C LEU A 41 -10.69 5.17 13.96
N SER A 42 -11.63 5.93 14.52
CA SER A 42 -13.06 5.87 14.14
C SER A 42 -13.32 6.22 12.68
N GLU A 43 -12.48 7.06 12.09
CA GLU A 43 -12.60 7.49 10.69
C GLU A 43 -11.84 6.58 9.71
N CYS A 44 -11.08 5.59 10.21
CA CYS A 44 -10.35 4.68 9.36
C CYS A 44 -11.29 3.58 8.83
N PRO A 45 -11.55 3.53 7.51
CA PRO A 45 -12.45 2.53 6.91
C PRO A 45 -11.86 1.11 6.91
N PHE A 46 -10.57 0.96 7.21
CA PHE A 46 -9.88 -0.33 7.29
C PHE A 46 -9.71 -0.83 8.74
N CYS A 47 -10.10 -0.05 9.74
CA CYS A 47 -10.11 -0.50 11.12
C CYS A 47 -11.28 -1.47 11.35
N MET A 48 -11.05 -2.47 12.19
CA MET A 48 -12.06 -3.46 12.58
C MET A 48 -13.26 -2.80 13.24
N GLY A 49 -14.48 -3.09 12.76
CA GLY A 49 -15.72 -2.47 13.22
C GLY A 49 -16.19 -1.25 12.42
N ASN A 50 -15.35 -0.70 11.53
CA ASN A 50 -15.69 0.47 10.70
C ASN A 50 -16.08 0.12 9.26
N GLU A 51 -16.48 -1.12 8.99
CA GLU A 51 -16.61 -1.61 7.62
C GLU A 51 -17.97 -1.30 6.99
N ASN A 52 -18.54 -0.15 7.37
CA ASN A 52 -19.85 0.35 6.96
C ASN A 52 -19.91 0.77 5.47
N ILE A 53 -18.80 0.66 4.73
CA ILE A 53 -18.79 0.83 3.28
C ILE A 53 -19.23 -0.52 2.66
N PRO A 54 -20.18 -0.53 1.71
CA PRO A 54 -20.77 -1.75 1.15
C PRO A 54 -19.84 -2.53 0.20
N SER A 55 -18.55 -2.62 0.52
CA SER A 55 -17.66 -3.59 -0.09
C SER A 55 -17.85 -4.93 0.61
N ILE A 56 -18.74 -5.76 0.07
CA ILE A 56 -18.82 -7.18 0.43
C ILE A 56 -17.41 -7.76 0.32
N ASP A 57 -16.94 -8.41 1.39
CA ASP A 57 -15.65 -9.08 1.37
C ASP A 57 -15.63 -10.13 0.26
N LYS A 58 -14.63 -10.05 -0.63
CA LYS A 58 -14.36 -11.15 -1.54
C LYS A 58 -13.87 -12.37 -0.78
N TYR A 59 -13.14 -12.13 0.31
CA TYR A 59 -12.58 -13.16 1.16
C TYR A 59 -12.17 -12.57 2.52
N ALA A 60 -12.21 -13.38 3.58
CA ALA A 60 -11.71 -12.99 4.89
C ALA A 60 -11.13 -14.19 5.65
N VAL A 61 -9.99 -14.00 6.30
CA VAL A 61 -9.43 -14.95 7.26
C VAL A 61 -9.87 -14.51 8.65
N LYS A 62 -10.63 -15.36 9.35
CA LYS A 62 -11.23 -15.06 10.65
C LYS A 62 -10.74 -15.98 11.76
N ASP A 63 -10.73 -15.47 12.98
CA ASP A 63 -10.54 -16.20 14.22
C ASP A 63 -11.68 -15.88 15.22
N SER A 64 -11.52 -16.29 16.48
CA SER A 64 -12.51 -16.05 17.54
C SER A 64 -12.69 -14.57 17.93
N PHE A 65 -11.75 -13.70 17.56
CA PHE A 65 -11.75 -12.27 17.93
C PHE A 65 -12.13 -11.36 16.77
N GLY A 66 -12.22 -11.88 15.54
CA GLY A 66 -12.62 -11.13 14.37
C GLY A 66 -11.91 -11.60 13.11
N TRP A 67 -11.75 -10.71 12.13
CA TRP A 67 -10.91 -10.98 10.96
C TRP A 67 -9.46 -10.59 11.24
N LYS A 68 -8.51 -11.39 10.75
CA LYS A 68 -7.09 -11.03 10.71
C LYS A 68 -6.71 -10.30 9.42
N VAL A 69 -7.33 -10.73 8.31
CA VAL A 69 -7.13 -10.15 6.98
C VAL A 69 -8.45 -10.18 6.22
N ARG A 70 -8.74 -9.12 5.48
CA ARG A 70 -9.88 -9.01 4.55
C ARG A 70 -9.39 -8.65 3.16
N VAL A 71 -10.08 -9.20 2.15
CA VAL A 71 -9.92 -8.85 0.75
C VAL A 71 -11.16 -8.10 0.31
N VAL A 72 -11.01 -6.79 0.11
CA VAL A 72 -12.11 -5.89 -0.28
C VAL A 72 -11.87 -5.33 -1.68
N PRO A 73 -12.92 -5.09 -2.48
CA PRO A 73 -12.79 -4.29 -3.70
C PRO A 73 -12.29 -2.88 -3.38
N ASN A 74 -11.41 -2.36 -4.23
CA ASN A 74 -10.98 -0.96 -4.13
C ASN A 74 -12.15 -0.04 -4.56
N LYS A 75 -12.52 0.92 -3.71
CA LYS A 75 -13.56 1.93 -3.99
C LYS A 75 -13.19 2.86 -5.15
N PHE A 76 -11.90 3.09 -5.37
CA PHE A 76 -11.35 3.89 -6.46
C PHE A 76 -10.42 3.03 -7.32
N PRO A 77 -10.95 2.05 -8.06
CA PRO A 77 -10.13 1.11 -8.79
C PRO A 77 -9.48 1.79 -10.00
N ALA A 78 -8.20 1.48 -10.27
CA ALA A 78 -7.50 1.97 -11.46
C ALA A 78 -8.01 1.32 -12.76
N LEU A 79 -8.60 0.11 -12.65
CA LEU A 79 -9.12 -0.67 -13.76
C LEU A 79 -10.43 -1.33 -13.36
N ILE A 80 -11.36 -1.42 -14.31
CA ILE A 80 -12.64 -2.12 -14.14
C ILE A 80 -12.54 -3.45 -14.91
N PRO A 81 -12.81 -4.61 -14.27
CA PRO A 81 -12.77 -5.89 -14.98
C PRO A 81 -13.83 -5.94 -16.09
N GLU A 82 -13.48 -6.46 -17.26
CA GLU A 82 -14.35 -6.46 -18.44
C GLU A 82 -15.72 -7.16 -18.21
N ASP A 83 -15.75 -8.17 -17.34
CA ASP A 83 -16.97 -8.96 -17.01
C ASP A 83 -17.90 -8.31 -15.95
N THR A 84 -17.64 -7.07 -15.51
CA THR A 84 -18.39 -6.44 -14.41
C THR A 84 -19.64 -5.66 -14.83
N SER A 85 -20.23 -5.94 -15.99
CA SER A 85 -21.57 -5.43 -16.34
C SER A 85 -22.66 -5.80 -15.32
N ASN A 86 -22.37 -6.72 -14.38
CA ASN A 86 -23.26 -7.08 -13.27
C ASN A 86 -22.78 -6.65 -11.86
N PHE A 87 -21.58 -6.09 -11.69
CA PHE A 87 -21.15 -5.54 -10.40
C PHE A 87 -21.32 -4.03 -10.41
N LYS A 88 -22.56 -3.56 -10.21
CA LYS A 88 -22.81 -2.16 -9.85
C LYS A 88 -22.07 -1.89 -8.56
N ILE A 89 -20.96 -1.15 -8.66
CA ILE A 89 -20.41 -0.42 -7.52
C ILE A 89 -21.53 0.53 -7.11
N MET A 90 -22.22 0.18 -6.02
CA MET A 90 -23.28 1.02 -5.48
C MET A 90 -22.62 2.30 -4.97
N GLU A 91 -22.99 3.43 -5.59
CA GLU A 91 -22.63 4.78 -5.14
C GLU A 91 -23.04 5.03 -3.67
#